data_AF-A0A1Q6ED60-F1
#
_entry.id   AF-A0A1Q6ED60-F1
#
_cell.length_a   1.000
_cell.length_b   1.000
_cell.length_c   1.000
_cell.angle_alpha   90.00
_cell.angle_beta   90.00
_cell.angle_gamma   90.00
#
_symmetry.space_group_name_H-M   'P 1'
#
loop_
_entity.id
_entity.type
_entity.pdbx_description
1 polymer ?
#
loop_
_entity_poly.entity_id
_entity_poly.type
_entity_poly.pdbx_seq_one_letter_code
_entity_poly.pdbx_strand_id
1 'polypeptide(L)'
;MKIAINKLIILAVFVVGLAFLTLWLFDAIKGYEATSIHSDPFKPVASAAISERIEGKDYKTARNAFDSIYTMIDIQGKLILKDGSRPTSDIEIDSLKLLAYNTAVKALIVDTDKLYPSSRWGTFPLEDFKSQATYYLNLYSQGNFYEPDLKKIIGNINDYHAALRVCSSAGYVTNVAGIQELENKVKAYKRYPLTNDTYLNSQLNSAIQKAKNSVSAYIAERASTLKNEITSFSSLEDFNEKYNSINNALKVFENKYGNNSSTNSARATLTSTKSEAEHYFHNQIPK
;
A
#
# COMPACT_ATOMS: atom_id res chain seq x y z
N MET A 1 -13.46 4.89 28.11
CA MET A 1 -14.90 5.20 28.26
C MET A 1 -15.67 5.23 26.93
N LYS A 2 -15.21 5.91 25.87
CA LYS A 2 -15.87 5.94 24.55
C LYS A 2 -16.06 4.56 23.87
N ILE A 3 -15.13 3.63 24.08
CA ILE A 3 -15.19 2.26 23.51
C ILE A 3 -16.29 1.40 24.17
N ALA A 4 -16.57 1.60 25.47
CA ALA A 4 -17.62 0.88 26.18
C ALA A 4 -19.01 1.37 25.76
N ILE A 5 -19.16 2.67 25.49
CA ILE A 5 -20.42 3.29 25.04
C ILE A 5 -20.77 2.83 23.62
N ASN A 6 -19.82 2.75 22.69
CA ASN A 6 -20.09 2.25 21.34
C ASN A 6 -20.51 0.77 21.33
N LYS A 7 -19.92 -0.08 22.20
CA LYS A 7 -20.35 -1.48 22.34
C LYS A 7 -21.74 -1.60 22.96
N LEU A 8 -22.10 -0.71 23.89
CA LEU A 8 -23.43 -0.65 24.51
C LEU A 8 -24.52 -0.16 23.53
N ILE A 9 -24.20 0.78 22.64
CA ILE A 9 -25.12 1.25 21.59
C ILE A 9 -25.32 0.17 20.52
N ILE A 10 -24.25 -0.54 20.12
CA ILE A 10 -24.35 -1.69 19.21
C ILE A 10 -25.24 -2.78 19.81
N LEU A 11 -25.07 -3.09 21.11
CA LEU A 11 -25.92 -4.06 21.81
C LEU A 11 -27.37 -3.57 21.94
N ALA A 12 -27.60 -2.29 22.26
CA ALA A 12 -28.94 -1.73 22.39
C ALA A 12 -29.70 -1.69 21.06
N VAL A 13 -29.04 -1.35 19.95
CA VAL A 13 -29.66 -1.36 18.60
C VAL A 13 -29.92 -2.79 18.12
N PHE A 14 -29.03 -3.74 18.44
CA PHE A 14 -29.23 -5.17 18.17
C PHE A 14 -30.43 -5.73 18.97
N VAL A 15 -30.57 -5.32 20.24
CA VAL A 15 -31.69 -5.72 21.11
C VAL A 15 -33.00 -5.06 20.70
N VAL A 16 -33.02 -3.79 20.28
CA VAL A 16 -34.25 -3.12 19.81
C VAL A 16 -34.70 -3.67 18.46
N GLY A 17 -33.77 -3.95 17.54
CA GLY A 17 -34.08 -4.60 16.26
C GLY A 17 -34.61 -6.02 16.45
N LEU A 18 -33.97 -6.82 17.32
CA LEU A 18 -34.47 -8.15 17.70
C LEU A 18 -35.80 -8.08 18.45
N ALA A 19 -35.99 -7.12 19.36
CA ALA A 19 -37.24 -6.96 20.12
C ALA A 19 -38.42 -6.65 19.19
N PHE A 20 -38.23 -5.74 18.22
CA PHE A 20 -39.26 -5.42 17.23
C PHE A 20 -39.59 -6.62 16.33
N LEU A 21 -38.57 -7.39 15.92
CA LEU A 21 -38.75 -8.61 15.13
C LEU A 21 -39.44 -9.72 15.94
N THR A 22 -39.10 -9.88 17.22
CA THR A 22 -39.74 -10.86 18.11
C THR A 22 -41.17 -10.49 18.46
N LEU A 23 -41.50 -9.21 18.60
CA LEU A 23 -42.88 -8.74 18.83
C LEU A 23 -43.74 -8.93 17.58
N TRP A 24 -43.20 -8.62 16.40
CA TRP A 24 -43.86 -8.87 15.12
C TRP A 24 -44.09 -10.37 14.88
N LEU A 25 -43.09 -11.21 15.16
CA LEU A 25 -43.24 -12.67 15.13
C LEU A 25 -44.23 -13.19 16.18
N PHE A 26 -44.31 -12.58 17.36
CA PHE A 26 -45.27 -12.98 18.41
C PHE A 26 -46.72 -12.64 18.03
N ASP A 27 -46.95 -11.49 17.41
CA ASP A 27 -48.26 -11.09 16.89
C ASP A 27 -48.69 -11.98 15.72
N ALA A 28 -47.77 -12.37 14.84
CA ALA A 28 -48.03 -13.30 13.74
C ALA A 28 -48.38 -14.74 14.21
N ILE A 29 -47.95 -15.13 15.42
CA ILE A 29 -48.17 -16.49 15.97
C ILE A 29 -49.49 -16.60 16.75
N LYS A 30 -50.07 -15.49 17.24
CA LYS A 30 -51.19 -15.54 18.21
C LYS A 30 -52.61 -15.44 17.65
N GLY A 31 -52.77 -15.26 16.35
CA GLY A 31 -54.08 -15.43 15.75
C GLY A 31 -54.22 -14.61 14.49
N TYR A 32 -54.46 -15.28 13.38
CA TYR A 32 -55.40 -14.89 12.34
C TYR A 32 -55.33 -15.99 11.28
N GLU A 33 -56.46 -16.59 10.94
CA GLU A 33 -56.63 -17.20 9.63
C GLU A 33 -56.42 -16.09 8.59
N ALA A 34 -55.19 -15.95 8.09
CA ALA A 34 -54.79 -14.81 7.29
C ALA A 34 -55.24 -15.01 5.83
N THR A 35 -56.35 -14.38 5.45
CA THR A 35 -56.77 -14.14 4.06
C THR A 35 -56.08 -12.94 3.40
N SER A 36 -54.94 -12.46 3.91
CA SER A 36 -54.10 -11.53 3.18
C SER A 36 -52.62 -11.78 3.44
N ILE A 37 -51.86 -12.01 2.36
CA ILE A 37 -50.40 -12.06 2.37
C ILE A 37 -49.94 -10.63 2.62
N HIS A 38 -49.71 -10.25 3.88
CA HIS A 38 -49.01 -9.00 4.19
C HIS A 38 -47.57 -9.13 3.67
N SER A 39 -47.10 -8.13 2.92
CA SER A 39 -45.72 -8.09 2.45
C SER A 39 -44.75 -8.05 3.64
N ASP A 40 -43.70 -8.87 3.62
CA ASP A 40 -42.64 -8.87 4.62
C ASP A 40 -42.07 -7.44 4.82
N PRO A 41 -42.13 -6.86 6.04
CA PRO A 41 -41.65 -5.52 6.32
C PRO A 41 -40.11 -5.43 6.36
N PHE A 42 -39.39 -6.54 6.21
CA PHE A 42 -37.94 -6.55 6.34
C PHE A 42 -37.24 -5.67 5.31
N LYS A 43 -37.66 -5.72 4.04
CA LYS A 43 -37.06 -4.90 2.96
C LYS A 43 -37.12 -3.41 3.22
N PRO A 44 -38.26 -2.78 3.56
CA PRO A 44 -38.29 -1.35 3.86
C PRO A 44 -37.44 -1.02 5.10
N VAL A 45 -37.40 -1.87 6.14
CA VAL A 45 -36.54 -1.67 7.32
C VAL A 45 -35.06 -1.70 6.96
N ALA A 46 -34.61 -2.72 6.22
CA ALA A 46 -33.22 -2.84 5.80
C ALA A 46 -32.81 -1.69 4.87
N SER A 47 -33.69 -1.29 3.95
CA SER A 47 -33.44 -0.20 3.00
C SER A 47 -33.33 1.15 3.72
N ALA A 48 -34.21 1.42 4.68
CA ALA A 48 -34.14 2.60 5.53
C ALA A 48 -32.84 2.64 6.35
N ALA A 49 -32.43 1.52 6.94
CA ALA A 49 -31.18 1.43 7.69
C ALA A 49 -29.95 1.71 6.80
N ILE A 50 -29.92 1.21 5.57
CA ILE A 50 -28.85 1.50 4.60
C ILE A 50 -28.79 2.99 4.28
N SER A 51 -29.93 3.61 3.95
CA SER A 51 -29.97 5.03 3.60
C SER A 51 -29.61 5.93 4.79
N GLU A 52 -30.14 5.67 5.97
CA GLU A 52 -29.89 6.51 7.15
C GLU A 52 -28.45 6.42 7.66
N ARG A 53 -27.86 5.21 7.63
CA ARG A 53 -26.62 4.90 8.36
C ARG A 53 -25.40 4.68 7.48
N ILE A 54 -25.56 4.41 6.18
CA ILE A 54 -24.45 4.21 5.24
C ILE A 54 -24.41 5.34 4.21
N GLU A 55 -25.54 5.67 3.60
CA GLU A 55 -25.58 6.63 2.50
C GLU A 55 -25.12 8.04 2.94
N GLY A 56 -24.24 8.64 2.13
CA GLY A 56 -23.69 9.97 2.37
C GLY A 56 -22.76 10.08 3.59
N LYS A 57 -22.45 8.98 4.28
CA LYS A 57 -21.49 8.98 5.40
C LYS A 57 -20.06 8.86 4.90
N ASP A 58 -19.10 9.25 5.75
CA ASP A 58 -17.69 8.94 5.52
C ASP A 58 -17.47 7.43 5.52
N TYR A 59 -16.40 6.97 4.86
CA TYR A 59 -16.16 5.55 4.65
C TYR A 59 -16.05 4.75 5.96
N LYS A 60 -15.56 5.33 7.07
CA LYS A 60 -15.45 4.63 8.36
C LYS A 60 -16.82 4.44 9.00
N THR A 61 -17.63 5.50 9.03
CA THR A 61 -19.00 5.42 9.53
C THR A 61 -19.83 4.45 8.70
N ALA A 62 -19.72 4.54 7.37
CA ALA A 62 -20.37 3.61 6.43
C ALA A 62 -19.93 2.16 6.67
N ARG A 63 -18.63 1.89 6.83
CA ARG A 63 -18.08 0.55 7.11
C ARG A 63 -18.61 -0.06 8.40
N ASN A 64 -18.66 0.73 9.48
CA ASN A 64 -19.16 0.26 10.76
C ASN A 64 -20.66 -0.06 10.71
N ALA A 65 -21.45 0.78 10.03
CA ALA A 65 -22.87 0.52 9.82
C ALA A 65 -23.10 -0.71 8.92
N PHE A 66 -22.31 -0.85 7.86
CA PHE A 66 -22.36 -1.97 6.92
C PHE A 66 -22.26 -3.33 7.62
N ASP A 67 -21.28 -3.57 8.50
CA ASP A 67 -21.15 -4.86 9.21
C ASP A 67 -22.43 -5.23 9.96
N SER A 68 -22.99 -4.25 10.69
CA SER A 68 -24.20 -4.48 11.48
C SER A 68 -25.43 -4.77 10.61
N ILE A 69 -25.59 -4.04 9.51
CA ILE A 69 -26.71 -4.18 8.59
C ILE A 69 -26.58 -5.48 7.77
N TYR A 70 -25.38 -5.80 7.29
CA TYR A 70 -25.12 -7.02 6.54
C TYR A 70 -25.38 -8.27 7.39
N THR A 71 -24.98 -8.25 8.67
CA THR A 71 -25.28 -9.32 9.63
C THR A 71 -26.79 -9.46 9.87
N MET A 72 -27.51 -8.35 10.02
CA MET A 72 -28.98 -8.37 10.17
C MET A 72 -29.67 -9.02 8.96
N ILE A 73 -29.24 -8.67 7.74
CA ILE A 73 -29.76 -9.27 6.50
C ILE A 73 -29.40 -10.77 6.42
N ASP A 74 -28.20 -11.15 6.83
CA ASP A 74 -27.79 -12.56 6.85
C ASP A 74 -28.59 -13.40 7.85
N ILE A 75 -28.89 -12.85 9.04
CA ILE A 75 -29.77 -13.49 10.02
C ILE A 75 -31.17 -13.68 9.44
N GLN A 76 -31.75 -12.64 8.83
CA GLN A 76 -33.07 -12.73 8.21
C GLN A 76 -33.12 -13.84 7.15
N GLY A 77 -32.12 -13.93 6.27
CA GLY A 77 -32.07 -14.96 5.23
C GLY A 77 -31.93 -16.40 5.75
N LYS A 78 -31.56 -16.57 7.02
CA LYS A 78 -31.46 -17.89 7.70
C LYS A 78 -32.72 -18.25 8.49
N LEU A 79 -33.69 -17.35 8.61
CA LEU A 79 -34.93 -17.62 9.33
C LEU A 79 -35.80 -18.63 8.56
N ILE A 80 -36.31 -19.61 9.29
CA ILE A 80 -37.25 -20.61 8.79
C ILE A 80 -38.46 -20.58 9.73
N LEU A 81 -39.64 -20.39 9.16
CA LEU A 81 -40.90 -20.39 9.89
C LEU A 81 -41.30 -21.82 10.28
N LYS A 82 -42.27 -21.96 11.19
CA LYS A 82 -42.73 -23.28 11.67
C LYS A 82 -43.27 -24.18 10.55
N ASP A 83 -43.77 -23.60 9.48
CA ASP A 83 -44.26 -24.30 8.28
C ASP A 83 -43.14 -24.67 7.29
N GLY A 84 -41.88 -24.37 7.61
CA GLY A 84 -40.72 -24.62 6.76
C GLY A 84 -40.48 -23.55 5.68
N SER A 85 -41.34 -22.54 5.57
CA SER A 85 -41.17 -21.45 4.62
C SER A 85 -40.16 -20.40 5.12
N ARG A 86 -39.63 -19.58 4.20
CA ARG A 86 -38.77 -18.43 4.54
C ARG A 86 -39.60 -17.15 4.52
N PRO A 87 -39.50 -16.27 5.53
CA PRO A 87 -40.24 -15.02 5.55
C PRO A 87 -39.80 -14.05 4.44
N THR A 88 -38.49 -14.04 4.14
CA THR A 88 -37.89 -13.25 3.07
C THR A 88 -37.29 -14.20 2.03
N SER A 89 -37.53 -13.93 0.74
CA SER A 89 -36.94 -14.73 -0.34
C SER A 89 -35.43 -14.51 -0.46
N ASP A 90 -34.70 -15.54 -0.92
CA ASP A 90 -33.24 -15.46 -1.12
C ASP A 90 -32.85 -14.35 -2.10
N ILE A 91 -33.65 -14.14 -3.16
CA ILE A 91 -33.47 -13.07 -4.13
C ILE A 91 -33.52 -11.69 -3.44
N GLU A 92 -34.43 -11.51 -2.49
CA GLU A 92 -34.58 -10.27 -1.76
C GLU A 92 -33.44 -10.05 -0.76
N ILE A 93 -33.01 -11.11 -0.06
CA ILE A 93 -31.82 -11.08 0.80
C ILE A 93 -30.57 -10.69 0.02
N ASP A 94 -30.35 -11.31 -1.14
CA ASP A 94 -29.20 -11.02 -2.01
C ASP A 94 -29.25 -9.59 -2.55
N SER A 95 -30.44 -9.12 -2.94
CA SER A 95 -30.65 -7.74 -3.37
C SER A 95 -30.33 -6.72 -2.28
N LEU A 96 -30.75 -6.96 -1.04
CA LEU A 96 -30.46 -6.10 0.11
C LEU A 96 -28.98 -6.11 0.49
N LYS A 97 -28.33 -7.29 0.46
CA LYS A 97 -26.88 -7.41 0.69
C LYS A 97 -26.09 -6.64 -0.36
N LEU A 98 -26.48 -6.74 -1.63
CA LEU A 98 -25.86 -6.02 -2.73
C LEU A 98 -26.08 -4.49 -2.61
N LEU A 99 -27.27 -4.06 -2.19
CA LEU A 99 -27.55 -2.64 -1.94
C LEU A 99 -26.66 -2.09 -0.81
N ALA A 100 -26.58 -2.78 0.33
CA ALA A 100 -25.73 -2.38 1.45
C ALA A 100 -24.26 -2.30 1.03
N TYR A 101 -23.80 -3.30 0.27
CA TYR A 101 -22.45 -3.38 -0.25
C TYR A 101 -22.12 -2.20 -1.18
N ASN A 102 -22.95 -1.97 -2.20
CA ASN A 102 -22.73 -0.90 -3.17
C ASN A 102 -22.70 0.47 -2.50
N THR A 103 -23.61 0.72 -1.56
CA THR A 103 -23.66 1.99 -0.81
C THR A 103 -22.41 2.19 0.04
N ALA A 104 -21.91 1.14 0.70
CA ALA A 104 -20.72 1.22 1.53
C ALA A 104 -19.43 1.39 0.72
N VAL A 105 -19.32 0.70 -0.43
CA VAL A 105 -18.18 0.86 -1.34
C VAL A 105 -18.18 2.25 -1.97
N LYS A 106 -19.33 2.79 -2.35
CA LYS A 106 -19.45 4.16 -2.87
C LYS A 106 -18.92 5.19 -1.87
N ALA A 107 -19.19 5.04 -0.58
CA ALA A 107 -18.62 5.91 0.46
C ALA A 107 -17.08 5.86 0.49
N LEU A 108 -16.49 4.67 0.37
CA LEU A 108 -15.03 4.50 0.28
C LEU A 108 -14.45 5.15 -0.98
N ILE A 109 -15.11 5.02 -2.13
CA ILE A 109 -14.67 5.63 -3.39
C ILE A 109 -14.72 7.16 -3.28
N VAL A 110 -15.80 7.73 -2.75
CA VAL A 110 -15.94 9.19 -2.57
C VAL A 110 -14.82 9.76 -1.70
N ASP A 111 -14.43 9.06 -0.62
CA ASP A 111 -13.31 9.51 0.21
C ASP A 111 -11.94 9.27 -0.45
N THR A 112 -11.84 8.26 -1.33
CA THR A 112 -10.65 8.05 -2.18
C THR A 112 -10.49 9.18 -3.20
N ASP A 113 -11.58 9.71 -3.75
CA ASP A 113 -11.56 10.84 -4.66
C ASP A 113 -11.08 12.14 -3.98
N LYS A 114 -11.05 12.19 -2.65
CA LYS A 114 -10.38 13.25 -1.87
C LYS A 114 -8.89 12.96 -1.67
N LEU A 115 -8.52 11.69 -1.51
CA LEU A 115 -7.14 11.24 -1.33
C LEU A 115 -6.30 11.46 -2.60
N TYR A 116 -6.75 10.97 -3.75
CA TYR A 116 -5.94 10.97 -4.97
C TYR A 116 -5.50 12.35 -5.48
N PRO A 117 -6.32 13.41 -5.46
CA PRO A 117 -5.86 14.75 -5.81
C PRO A 117 -5.07 15.44 -4.67
N SER A 118 -5.07 14.88 -3.45
CA SER A 118 -4.40 15.51 -2.31
C SER A 118 -2.88 15.49 -2.46
N SER A 119 -2.26 16.57 -1.98
CA SER A 119 -0.81 16.70 -1.91
C SER A 119 -0.18 16.14 -0.64
N ARG A 120 -0.99 15.60 0.27
CA ARG A 120 -0.59 15.13 1.59
C ARG A 120 -1.16 13.74 1.88
N TRP A 121 -0.75 12.73 1.14
CA TRP A 121 -1.22 11.35 1.33
C TRP A 121 -0.90 10.83 2.73
N GLY A 122 0.23 11.24 3.31
CA GLY A 122 0.63 10.86 4.66
C GLY A 122 -0.33 11.31 5.77
N THR A 123 -1.29 12.22 5.51
CA THR A 123 -2.32 12.61 6.48
C THR A 123 -3.55 11.70 6.42
N PHE A 124 -3.65 10.83 5.42
CA PHE A 124 -4.74 9.88 5.27
C PHE A 124 -4.36 8.54 5.90
N PRO A 125 -5.32 7.81 6.46
CA PRO A 125 -5.10 6.46 6.99
C PRO A 125 -5.02 5.43 5.86
N LEU A 126 -3.98 5.47 5.03
CA LEU A 126 -3.85 4.65 3.81
C LEU A 126 -4.05 3.15 4.05
N GLU A 127 -3.51 2.61 5.14
CA GLU A 127 -3.69 1.18 5.47
C GLU A 127 -5.15 0.82 5.78
N ASP A 128 -5.93 1.75 6.34
CA ASP A 128 -7.37 1.54 6.56
C ASP A 128 -8.14 1.55 5.22
N PHE A 129 -7.84 2.51 4.33
CA PHE A 129 -8.39 2.52 2.96
C PHE A 129 -8.12 1.19 2.23
N LYS A 130 -6.87 0.74 2.25
CA LYS A 130 -6.45 -0.51 1.62
C LYS A 130 -7.12 -1.73 2.26
N SER A 131 -7.18 -1.78 3.60
CA SER A 131 -7.83 -2.86 4.33
C SER A 131 -9.31 -2.96 3.99
N GLN A 132 -10.03 -1.84 3.99
CA GLN A 132 -11.45 -1.81 3.64
C GLN A 132 -11.69 -2.14 2.16
N ALA A 133 -10.87 -1.62 1.25
CA ALA A 133 -10.97 -1.98 -0.16
C ALA A 133 -10.76 -3.50 -0.38
N THR A 134 -9.79 -4.09 0.32
CA THR A 134 -9.51 -5.53 0.28
C THR A 134 -10.68 -6.33 0.86
N TYR A 135 -11.26 -5.88 1.96
CA TYR A 135 -12.44 -6.52 2.56
C TYR A 135 -13.61 -6.57 1.56
N TYR A 136 -13.96 -5.46 0.93
CA TYR A 136 -15.06 -5.40 -0.03
C TYR A 136 -14.77 -6.22 -1.30
N LEU A 137 -13.51 -6.21 -1.77
CA LEU A 137 -13.08 -7.02 -2.91
C LEU A 137 -13.27 -8.52 -2.66
N ASN A 138 -12.96 -8.98 -1.44
CA ASN A 138 -13.08 -10.38 -1.06
C ASN A 138 -14.52 -10.80 -0.76
N LEU A 139 -15.37 -9.86 -0.32
CA LEU A 139 -16.77 -10.15 0.00
C LEU A 139 -17.60 -10.48 -1.26
N TYR A 140 -17.29 -9.83 -2.38
CA TYR A 140 -17.90 -10.10 -3.69
C TYR A 140 -16.81 -10.28 -4.75
N SER A 141 -16.37 -11.52 -4.93
CA SER A 141 -15.21 -11.86 -5.77
C SER A 141 -15.52 -12.07 -7.26
N GLN A 142 -16.79 -12.18 -7.66
CA GLN A 142 -17.22 -12.38 -9.05
C GLN A 142 -18.28 -11.36 -9.46
N GLY A 143 -18.12 -10.74 -10.62
CA GLY A 143 -19.12 -9.82 -11.19
C GLY A 143 -19.32 -8.51 -10.42
N ASN A 144 -18.35 -8.14 -9.58
CA ASN A 144 -18.42 -6.96 -8.73
C ASN A 144 -18.16 -5.69 -9.55
N PHE A 145 -19.20 -4.87 -9.70
CA PHE A 145 -19.14 -3.61 -10.45
C PHE A 145 -17.99 -2.68 -10.02
N TYR A 146 -17.66 -2.70 -8.72
CA TYR A 146 -16.60 -1.87 -8.14
C TYR A 146 -15.23 -2.56 -8.05
N GLU A 147 -15.09 -3.78 -8.56
CA GLU A 147 -13.81 -4.51 -8.55
C GLU A 147 -12.65 -3.67 -9.13
N PRO A 148 -12.78 -2.97 -10.27
CA PRO A 148 -11.70 -2.16 -10.82
C PRO A 148 -11.27 -1.03 -9.89
N ASP A 149 -12.23 -0.34 -9.26
CA ASP A 149 -11.97 0.78 -8.35
C ASP A 149 -11.30 0.30 -7.05
N LEU A 150 -11.79 -0.81 -6.48
CA LEU A 150 -11.20 -1.41 -5.28
C LEU A 150 -9.75 -1.87 -5.54
N LYS A 151 -9.50 -2.53 -6.68
CA LYS A 151 -8.14 -2.92 -7.10
C LYS A 151 -7.25 -1.70 -7.33
N LYS A 152 -7.79 -0.62 -7.90
CA LYS A 152 -7.08 0.64 -8.11
C LYS A 152 -6.66 1.28 -6.78
N ILE A 153 -7.55 1.30 -5.77
CA ILE A 153 -7.25 1.75 -4.40
C ILE A 153 -6.08 0.96 -3.81
N ILE A 154 -6.20 -0.37 -3.80
CA ILE A 154 -5.18 -1.27 -3.25
C ILE A 154 -3.84 -1.08 -3.98
N GLY A 155 -3.87 -1.06 -5.31
CA GLY A 155 -2.69 -0.91 -6.16
C GLY A 155 -1.97 0.41 -5.92
N ASN A 156 -2.67 1.54 -5.97
CA ASN A 156 -2.05 2.85 -5.76
C ASN A 156 -1.44 3.00 -4.37
N ILE A 157 -2.08 2.48 -3.32
CA ILE A 157 -1.52 2.52 -1.96
C ILE A 157 -0.28 1.62 -1.86
N ASN A 158 -0.31 0.42 -2.45
CA ASN A 158 0.87 -0.45 -2.51
C ASN A 158 2.03 0.23 -3.26
N ASP A 159 1.75 0.87 -4.39
CA ASP A 159 2.75 1.59 -5.18
C ASP A 159 3.32 2.78 -4.41
N TYR A 160 2.51 3.50 -3.64
CA TYR A 160 2.97 4.58 -2.76
C TYR A 160 4.05 4.07 -1.78
N HIS A 161 3.77 2.97 -1.07
CA HIS A 161 4.72 2.38 -0.13
C HIS A 161 5.95 1.75 -0.82
N ALA A 162 5.77 1.17 -2.01
CA ALA A 162 6.88 0.66 -2.79
C ALA A 162 7.81 1.81 -3.26
N ALA A 163 7.23 2.91 -3.75
CA ALA A 163 7.97 4.10 -4.17
C ALA A 163 8.75 4.73 -3.02
N LEU A 164 8.14 4.88 -1.83
CA LEU A 164 8.84 5.36 -0.64
C LEU A 164 10.01 4.46 -0.26
N ARG A 165 9.84 3.13 -0.29
CA ARG A 165 10.92 2.18 -0.02
C ARG A 165 12.07 2.35 -1.00
N VAL A 166 11.77 2.44 -2.29
CA VAL A 166 12.77 2.67 -3.36
C VAL A 166 13.55 3.97 -3.12
N CYS A 167 12.87 5.06 -2.76
CA CYS A 167 13.54 6.33 -2.45
C CYS A 167 14.41 6.22 -1.19
N SER A 168 13.94 5.54 -0.14
CA SER A 168 14.67 5.36 1.11
C SER A 168 15.97 4.58 0.89
N SER A 169 15.95 3.56 0.02
CA SER A 169 17.09 2.69 -0.26
C SER A 169 18.10 3.27 -1.26
N ALA A 170 17.79 4.40 -1.91
CA ALA A 170 18.65 4.99 -2.93
C ALA A 170 20.07 5.30 -2.46
N GLY A 171 20.25 5.58 -1.15
CA GLY A 171 21.56 5.84 -0.56
C GLY A 171 22.46 4.60 -0.39
N TYR A 172 21.94 3.39 -0.62
CA TYR A 172 22.70 2.14 -0.49
C TYR A 172 23.11 1.56 -1.86
N VAL A 173 22.90 2.30 -2.94
CA VAL A 173 23.31 1.88 -4.28
C VAL A 173 24.82 2.03 -4.43
N THR A 174 25.51 0.96 -4.82
CA THR A 174 26.99 0.92 -4.86
C THR A 174 27.59 0.78 -6.25
N ASN A 175 26.76 0.69 -7.31
CA ASN A 175 27.23 0.59 -8.69
C ASN A 175 26.28 1.27 -9.69
N VAL A 176 26.78 1.48 -10.90
CA VAL A 176 26.04 2.17 -11.99
C VAL A 176 24.79 1.40 -12.44
N ALA A 177 24.84 0.06 -12.47
CA ALA A 177 23.68 -0.75 -12.83
C ALA A 177 22.52 -0.57 -11.83
N GLY A 178 22.82 -0.46 -10.54
CA GLY A 178 21.84 -0.15 -9.50
C GLY A 178 21.25 1.25 -9.65
N ILE A 179 22.02 2.25 -10.11
CA ILE A 179 21.47 3.58 -10.43
C ILE A 179 20.48 3.46 -11.59
N GLN A 180 20.80 2.67 -12.63
CA GLN A 180 19.89 2.46 -13.77
C GLN A 180 18.59 1.78 -13.39
N GLU A 181 18.67 0.74 -12.56
CA GLU A 181 17.49 0.07 -12.05
C GLU A 181 16.62 1.04 -11.24
N LEU A 182 17.25 1.88 -10.42
CA LEU A 182 16.57 2.93 -9.68
C LEU A 182 15.93 3.98 -10.60
N GLU A 183 16.61 4.42 -11.66
CA GLU A 183 16.07 5.33 -12.69
C GLU A 183 14.77 4.79 -13.29
N ASN A 184 14.76 3.50 -13.65
CA ASN A 184 13.58 2.82 -14.19
C ASN A 184 12.43 2.75 -13.18
N LYS A 185 12.73 2.37 -11.93
CA LYS A 185 11.73 2.31 -10.84
C LYS A 185 11.13 3.70 -10.55
N VAL A 186 11.98 4.72 -10.40
CA VAL A 186 11.55 6.11 -10.17
C VAL A 186 10.66 6.58 -11.33
N LYS A 187 11.02 6.31 -12.58
CA LYS A 187 10.21 6.66 -13.74
C LYS A 187 8.83 5.99 -13.70
N ALA A 188 8.74 4.72 -13.31
CA ALA A 188 7.48 3.99 -13.19
C ALA A 188 6.54 4.56 -12.11
N TYR A 189 7.11 5.10 -11.02
CA TYR A 189 6.33 5.72 -9.93
C TYR A 189 6.00 7.20 -10.16
N LYS A 190 6.66 7.87 -11.12
CA LYS A 190 6.33 9.24 -11.53
C LYS A 190 5.07 9.30 -12.39
N ARG A 191 3.93 8.97 -11.80
CA ARG A 191 2.60 9.02 -12.42
C ARG A 191 1.51 9.43 -11.43
N TYR A 192 0.39 9.86 -11.97
CA TYR A 192 -0.83 10.05 -11.20
C TYR A 192 -1.32 8.70 -10.61
N PRO A 193 -1.86 8.68 -9.38
CA PRO A 193 -2.01 9.82 -8.47
C PRO A 193 -0.81 10.04 -7.52
N LEU A 194 0.22 9.16 -7.57
CA LEU A 194 1.37 9.20 -6.67
C LEU A 194 2.13 10.54 -6.69
N THR A 195 2.25 11.16 -7.87
CA THR A 195 2.96 12.43 -8.05
C THR A 195 2.25 13.63 -7.43
N ASN A 196 0.99 13.49 -7.00
CA ASN A 196 0.31 14.58 -6.29
C ASN A 196 0.85 14.75 -4.88
N ASP A 197 1.24 13.66 -4.20
CA ASP A 197 1.86 13.74 -2.88
C ASP A 197 3.19 14.47 -2.96
N THR A 198 3.27 15.66 -2.33
CA THR A 198 4.44 16.54 -2.43
C THR A 198 5.67 15.90 -1.82
N TYR A 199 5.50 15.17 -0.72
CA TYR A 199 6.60 14.48 -0.05
C TYR A 199 7.18 13.37 -0.93
N LEU A 200 6.35 12.44 -1.41
CA LEU A 200 6.80 11.37 -2.30
C LEU A 200 7.42 11.94 -3.60
N ASN A 201 6.81 12.95 -4.22
CA ASN A 201 7.36 13.55 -5.43
C ASN A 201 8.75 14.17 -5.19
N SER A 202 8.95 14.83 -4.04
CA SER A 202 10.28 15.33 -3.63
C SER A 202 11.30 14.21 -3.43
N GLN A 203 10.90 13.11 -2.78
CA GLN A 203 11.75 11.93 -2.61
C GLN A 203 12.12 11.30 -3.97
N LEU A 204 11.16 11.14 -4.89
CA LEU A 204 11.40 10.62 -6.24
C LEU A 204 12.35 11.51 -7.04
N ASN A 205 12.26 12.83 -6.89
CA ASN A 205 13.14 13.78 -7.58
C ASN A 205 14.58 13.76 -7.06
N SER A 206 14.78 13.46 -5.78
CA SER A 206 16.11 13.43 -5.15
C SER A 206 16.77 12.04 -5.14
N ALA A 207 15.99 10.96 -5.30
CA ALA A 207 16.49 9.58 -5.22
C ALA A 207 17.66 9.29 -6.15
N ILE A 208 17.58 9.71 -7.42
CA ILE A 208 18.65 9.45 -8.40
C ILE A 208 19.95 10.17 -8.02
N GLN A 209 19.85 11.42 -7.54
CA GLN A 209 21.03 12.15 -7.10
C GLN A 209 21.64 11.53 -5.84
N LYS A 210 20.80 11.06 -4.91
CA LYS A 210 21.25 10.35 -3.70
C LYS A 210 22.03 9.07 -4.07
N ALA A 211 21.54 8.31 -5.04
CA ALA A 211 22.23 7.12 -5.53
C ALA A 211 23.55 7.44 -6.24
N LYS A 212 23.59 8.47 -7.08
CA LYS A 212 24.83 8.95 -7.71
C LYS A 212 25.89 9.31 -6.68
N ASN A 213 25.50 10.07 -5.65
CA ASN A 213 26.40 10.46 -4.56
C ASN A 213 26.91 9.22 -3.80
N SER A 214 26.05 8.25 -3.53
CA SER A 214 26.43 7.00 -2.85
C SER A 214 27.46 6.19 -3.65
N VAL A 215 27.21 5.97 -4.93
CA VAL A 215 28.15 5.23 -5.80
C VAL A 215 29.49 5.96 -5.91
N SER A 216 29.51 7.28 -6.10
CA SER A 216 30.79 8.00 -6.18
C SER A 216 31.55 8.00 -4.86
N ALA A 217 30.85 8.06 -3.73
CA ALA A 217 31.47 7.94 -2.41
C ALA A 217 32.05 6.54 -2.18
N TYR A 218 31.30 5.50 -2.54
CA TYR A 218 31.76 4.11 -2.43
C TYR A 218 32.99 3.81 -3.30
N ILE A 219 33.06 4.37 -4.52
CA ILE A 219 34.25 4.26 -5.37
C ILE A 219 35.46 4.95 -4.72
N ALA A 220 35.28 6.15 -4.15
CA ALA A 220 36.33 6.88 -3.46
C ALA A 220 36.82 6.17 -2.19
N GLU A 221 35.90 5.58 -1.42
CA GLU A 221 36.21 4.75 -0.27
C GLU A 221 37.06 3.53 -0.69
N ARG A 222 36.63 2.78 -1.70
CA ARG A 222 37.40 1.64 -2.23
C ARG A 222 38.80 2.04 -2.69
N ALA A 223 38.94 3.19 -3.35
CA ALA A 223 40.25 3.71 -3.76
C ALA A 223 41.15 4.04 -2.55
N SER A 224 40.57 4.62 -1.50
CA SER A 224 41.28 4.94 -0.26
C SER A 224 41.70 3.68 0.50
N THR A 225 40.82 2.68 0.58
CA THR A 225 41.13 1.37 1.16
C THR A 225 42.28 0.69 0.41
N LEU A 226 42.24 0.68 -0.94
CA LEU A 226 43.32 0.11 -1.74
C LEU A 226 44.68 0.76 -1.44
N LYS A 227 44.71 2.08 -1.19
CA LYS A 227 45.93 2.80 -0.81
C LYS A 227 46.53 2.26 0.49
N ASN A 228 45.68 2.02 1.49
CA ASN A 228 46.11 1.58 2.80
C ASN A 228 46.51 0.10 2.83
N GLU A 229 46.10 -0.68 1.82
CA GLU A 229 46.29 -2.13 1.76
C GLU A 229 47.43 -2.57 0.83
N ILE A 230 48.22 -1.65 0.24
CA ILE A 230 49.29 -1.98 -0.73
C ILE A 230 50.20 -3.12 -0.23
N THR A 231 50.64 -3.02 1.03
CA THR A 231 51.58 -3.98 1.65
C THR A 231 50.94 -5.33 1.98
N SER A 232 49.61 -5.43 1.90
CA SER A 232 48.85 -6.65 2.21
C SER A 232 48.68 -7.57 0.99
N PHE A 233 49.01 -7.10 -0.22
CA PHE A 233 48.96 -7.93 -1.42
C PHE A 233 50.24 -8.77 -1.57
N SER A 234 50.09 -10.02 -2.02
CA SER A 234 51.18 -10.96 -2.27
C SER A 234 52.02 -10.60 -3.50
N SER A 235 51.44 -9.89 -4.47
CA SER A 235 52.10 -9.53 -5.71
C SER A 235 51.55 -8.24 -6.31
N LEU A 236 52.31 -7.66 -7.24
CA LEU A 236 51.86 -6.53 -8.06
C LEU A 236 50.68 -6.90 -8.96
N GLU A 237 50.58 -8.17 -9.39
CA GLU A 237 49.47 -8.67 -10.20
C GLU A 237 48.15 -8.62 -9.42
N ASP A 238 48.12 -9.17 -8.20
CA ASP A 238 46.94 -9.17 -7.32
C ASP A 238 46.47 -7.74 -7.02
N PHE A 239 47.42 -6.84 -6.75
CA PHE A 239 47.12 -5.42 -6.57
C PHE A 239 46.51 -4.81 -7.84
N ASN A 240 47.08 -5.10 -9.01
CA ASN A 240 46.61 -4.56 -10.29
C ASN A 240 45.19 -5.03 -10.64
N GLU A 241 44.81 -6.25 -10.30
CA GLU A 241 43.42 -6.72 -10.47
C GLU A 241 42.44 -5.86 -9.67
N LYS A 242 42.74 -5.63 -8.38
CA LYS A 242 41.90 -4.79 -7.51
C LYS A 242 41.85 -3.34 -8.00
N TYR A 243 42.99 -2.78 -8.36
CA TYR A 243 43.11 -1.45 -8.96
C TYR A 243 42.24 -1.34 -10.22
N ASN A 244 42.38 -2.28 -11.16
CA ASN A 244 41.64 -2.26 -12.43
C ASN A 244 40.13 -2.37 -12.20
N SER A 245 39.68 -3.17 -11.23
CA SER A 245 38.27 -3.25 -10.84
C SER A 245 37.72 -1.89 -10.38
N ILE A 246 38.45 -1.17 -9.51
CA ILE A 246 38.01 0.14 -8.99
C ILE A 246 38.09 1.19 -10.09
N ASN A 247 39.18 1.22 -10.86
CA ASN A 247 39.36 2.15 -11.97
C ASN A 247 38.31 1.96 -13.07
N ASN A 248 37.91 0.73 -13.37
CA ASN A 248 36.81 0.46 -14.29
C ASN A 248 35.48 0.98 -13.74
N ALA A 249 35.17 0.72 -12.47
CA ALA A 249 33.96 1.26 -11.85
C ALA A 249 33.91 2.80 -11.88
N LEU A 250 35.05 3.46 -11.62
CA LEU A 250 35.21 4.90 -11.75
C LEU A 250 34.93 5.37 -13.18
N LYS A 251 35.61 4.79 -14.18
CA LYS A 251 35.41 5.14 -15.60
C LYS A 251 33.95 4.95 -16.05
N VAL A 252 33.32 3.84 -15.67
CA VAL A 252 31.92 3.57 -16.02
C VAL A 252 31.00 4.63 -15.39
N PHE A 253 31.25 5.03 -14.15
CA PHE A 253 30.49 6.10 -13.50
C PHE A 253 30.70 7.44 -14.19
N GLU A 254 31.95 7.85 -14.42
CA GLU A 254 32.31 9.14 -15.01
C GLU A 254 31.80 9.28 -16.45
N ASN A 255 31.93 8.22 -17.26
CA ASN A 255 31.42 8.21 -18.63
C ASN A 255 29.91 8.45 -18.68
N LYS A 256 29.18 8.01 -17.65
CA LYS A 256 27.72 8.05 -17.65
C LYS A 256 27.15 9.28 -16.94
N TYR A 257 27.76 9.68 -15.84
CA TYR A 257 27.23 10.70 -14.93
C TYR A 257 28.14 11.91 -14.78
N GLY A 258 29.28 11.92 -15.45
CA GLY A 258 30.29 12.97 -15.35
C GLY A 258 31.12 12.87 -14.08
N ASN A 259 32.01 13.85 -13.91
CA ASN A 259 32.90 13.96 -12.77
C ASN A 259 32.24 14.75 -11.63
N ASN A 260 32.57 14.39 -10.40
CA ASN A 260 32.24 15.16 -9.20
C ASN A 260 33.43 15.17 -8.24
N SER A 261 33.28 15.82 -7.08
CA SER A 261 34.35 15.91 -6.08
C SER A 261 34.86 14.53 -5.64
N SER A 262 33.96 13.56 -5.41
CA SER A 262 34.32 12.20 -5.01
C SER A 262 35.04 11.43 -6.12
N THR A 263 34.60 11.52 -7.38
CA THR A 263 35.28 10.84 -8.49
C THR A 263 36.66 11.43 -8.77
N ASN A 264 36.80 12.76 -8.67
CA ASN A 264 38.10 13.43 -8.78
C ASN A 264 39.06 12.99 -7.67
N SER A 265 38.57 12.89 -6.43
CA SER A 265 39.36 12.39 -5.29
C SER A 265 39.76 10.93 -5.48
N ALA A 266 38.83 10.07 -5.92
CA ALA A 266 39.10 8.67 -6.23
C ALA A 266 40.17 8.54 -7.32
N ARG A 267 40.08 9.33 -8.38
CA ARG A 267 41.05 9.34 -9.48
C ARG A 267 42.45 9.73 -9.01
N ALA A 268 42.57 10.82 -8.26
CA ALA A 268 43.85 11.26 -7.71
C ALA A 268 44.47 10.20 -6.79
N THR A 269 43.64 9.60 -5.93
CA THR A 269 44.06 8.52 -5.01
C THR A 269 44.54 7.30 -5.79
N LEU A 270 43.78 6.83 -6.79
CA LEU A 270 44.17 5.68 -7.62
C LEU A 270 45.51 5.94 -8.33
N THR A 271 45.71 7.13 -8.89
CA THR A 271 46.98 7.49 -9.54
C THR A 271 48.15 7.44 -8.56
N SER A 272 48.03 8.02 -7.36
CA SER A 272 49.11 7.96 -6.36
C SER A 272 49.36 6.52 -5.90
N THR A 273 48.28 5.79 -5.61
CA THR A 273 48.33 4.41 -5.12
C THR A 273 49.00 3.47 -6.12
N LYS A 274 48.77 3.68 -7.42
CA LYS A 274 49.43 2.91 -8.48
C LYS A 274 50.95 3.11 -8.49
N SER A 275 51.42 4.36 -8.45
CA SER A 275 52.85 4.66 -8.36
C SER A 275 53.49 4.13 -7.07
N GLU A 276 52.81 4.27 -5.93
CA GLU A 276 53.28 3.77 -4.63
C GLU A 276 53.44 2.24 -4.64
N ALA A 277 52.46 1.51 -5.19
CA ALA A 277 52.51 0.05 -5.29
C ALA A 277 53.62 -0.43 -6.24
N GLU A 278 53.77 0.18 -7.41
CA GLU A 278 54.86 -0.16 -8.34
C GLU A 278 56.24 0.03 -7.70
N HIS A 279 56.44 1.13 -6.96
CA HIS A 279 57.67 1.36 -6.22
C HIS A 279 57.89 0.31 -5.12
N TYR A 280 56.85 -0.05 -4.36
CA TYR A 280 56.94 -1.06 -3.31
C TYR A 280 57.35 -2.43 -3.87
N PHE A 281 56.64 -2.95 -4.87
CA PHE A 281 56.89 -4.29 -5.40
C PHE A 281 58.20 -4.40 -6.20
N HIS A 282 58.62 -3.36 -6.92
CA HIS A 282 59.93 -3.38 -7.60
C HIS A 282 61.11 -3.41 -6.62
N ASN A 283 60.97 -2.81 -5.44
CA ASN A 283 62.02 -2.81 -4.42
C ASN A 283 62.05 -4.08 -3.56
N GLN A 284 61.07 -4.98 -3.70
CA GLN A 284 61.03 -6.27 -2.99
C GLN A 284 61.65 -7.43 -3.77
N ILE A 285 61.98 -7.24 -5.05
CA ILE A 285 62.69 -8.25 -5.83
C ILE A 285 64.17 -8.23 -5.40
N PRO A 286 64.71 -9.29 -4.77
CA PRO A 286 66.13 -9.34 -4.43
C PRO A 286 66.95 -9.29 -5.73
N LYS A 287 68.02 -8.49 -5.73
CA LYS A 287 69.03 -8.51 -6.79
C LYS A 287 69.73 -9.87 -6.86
#